data_AF-A0A8T5S4P3-F1
#
_entry.id   AF-A0A8T5S4P3-F1
#
_cell.length_a   1.000
_cell.length_b   1.000
_cell.length_c   1.000
_cell.angle_alpha   90.00
_cell.angle_beta   90.00
_cell.angle_gamma   90.00
#
_symmetry.space_group_name_H-M   'P 1'
#
loop_
_entity.id
_entity.type
_entity.pdbx_description
1 polymer ?
#
loop_
_entity_poly.entity_id
_entity_poly.type
_entity_poly.pdbx_seq_one_letter_code
_entity_poly.pdbx_strand_id
1 'polypeptide(L)'
;MTQKEKLKCPMCSDKFIPRTFYPEEAIFSTSDGKKLSGFNGYISSSGVKPTEVILSSWITYCPKCNYVLKFVKEIVKKEKIQAQSALVKDIKEKYNNYYFGFPFEDYSQYLQKATREVKATIESSLNKLNLSAFENMHEIKDTFKLLVRFYANLENYCNSQFSTEEDKNLGEKIKLLELSADLEEILIELNEIKDKTIHSDYELSNSDKANVNRAVTGFMLDRIKKHVKPLIDSKKLKNKYSYVDIRDLNSEIKLYLNGYFSSIFNNGRATDEQVKIFLDQLLVN
;
A
#
# COMPACT_ATOMS: atom_id res chain seq x y z
N MET A 1 5.67 24.15 3.29
CA MET A 1 6.04 23.20 4.37
C MET A 1 7.54 23.05 4.36
N THR A 2 8.22 23.41 5.44
CA THR A 2 9.65 23.18 5.65
C THR A 2 9.94 21.68 5.63
N GLN A 3 10.97 21.26 4.89
CA GLN A 3 11.35 19.86 4.78
C GLN A 3 11.85 19.37 6.14
N LYS A 4 11.17 18.38 6.74
CA LYS A 4 11.57 17.80 8.01
C LYS A 4 12.93 17.09 7.87
N GLU A 5 13.75 17.18 8.90
CA GLU A 5 15.11 16.65 8.90
C GLU A 5 15.13 15.15 9.20
N LYS A 6 16.18 14.47 8.74
CA LYS A 6 16.45 13.06 9.10
C LYS A 6 17.38 13.03 10.30
N LEU A 7 17.16 12.10 11.22
CA LEU A 7 18.03 11.93 12.37
C LEU A 7 19.39 11.38 11.95
N LYS A 8 20.45 11.89 12.55
CA LYS A 8 21.81 11.32 12.43
C LYS A 8 22.18 10.69 13.77
N CYS A 9 22.51 9.40 13.78
CA CYS A 9 22.99 8.75 14.98
C CYS A 9 24.37 9.32 15.38
N PRO A 10 24.57 9.78 16.63
CA PRO A 10 25.86 10.31 17.06
C PRO A 10 26.93 9.21 17.16
N MET A 11 26.55 7.96 17.40
CA MET A 11 27.50 6.85 17.57
C MET A 11 28.01 6.28 16.25
N CYS A 12 27.13 6.03 15.28
CA CYS A 12 27.50 5.39 14.01
C CYS A 12 27.39 6.31 12.79
N SER A 13 27.03 7.59 13.00
CA SER A 13 26.82 8.62 11.96
C SER A 13 25.75 8.30 10.91
N ASP A 14 25.01 7.20 11.07
CA ASP A 14 23.98 6.77 10.14
C ASP A 14 22.77 7.70 10.17
N LYS A 15 22.23 8.03 8.99
CA LYS A 15 21.01 8.83 8.87
C LYS A 15 19.80 7.91 8.82
N PHE A 16 18.75 8.22 9.56
CA PHE A 16 17.54 7.39 9.60
C PHE A 16 16.29 8.23 9.88
N ILE A 17 15.13 7.62 9.58
CA ILE A 17 13.83 8.11 10.02
C ILE A 17 13.38 7.22 11.19
N PRO A 18 13.13 7.78 12.37
CA PRO A 18 12.74 7.00 13.54
C PRO A 18 11.39 6.32 13.32
N ARG A 19 11.33 5.02 13.61
CA ARG A 19 10.10 4.21 13.51
C ARG A 19 9.01 4.68 14.46
N THR A 20 9.43 5.07 15.66
CA THR A 20 8.54 5.52 16.73
C THR A 20 9.33 6.44 17.65
N PHE A 21 8.63 7.43 18.21
CA PHE A 21 9.08 8.20 19.37
C PHE A 21 8.28 7.72 20.58
N TYR A 22 8.94 7.05 21.52
CA TYR A 22 8.29 6.63 22.75
C TYR A 22 8.27 7.81 23.72
N PRO A 23 7.10 8.24 24.21
CA PRO A 23 7.05 9.24 25.26
C PRO A 23 7.70 8.66 26.52
N GLU A 24 8.63 9.41 27.11
CA GLU A 24 9.10 9.12 28.46
C GLU A 24 8.21 9.86 29.47
N GLU A 25 8.09 9.28 30.66
CA GLU A 25 7.37 9.88 31.78
C GLU A 25 8.07 11.19 32.19
N ALA A 26 7.34 12.31 32.12
CA ALA A 26 7.84 13.59 32.59
C ALA A 26 7.65 13.68 34.10
N ILE A 27 8.71 14.02 34.84
CA ILE A 27 8.67 14.27 36.28
C ILE A 27 8.77 15.77 36.51
N PHE A 28 7.88 16.33 37.32
CA PHE A 28 7.91 17.75 37.67
C PHE A 28 7.63 18.00 39.15
N SER A 29 8.27 19.03 39.67
CA SER A 29 8.12 19.49 41.05
C SER A 29 7.02 20.53 41.13
N THR A 30 6.14 20.39 42.11
CA THR A 30 5.14 21.42 42.46
C THR A 30 5.73 22.43 43.44
N SER A 31 5.06 23.57 43.62
CA SER A 31 5.50 24.63 44.54
C SER A 31 5.52 24.20 46.01
N ASP A 32 4.80 23.14 46.36
CA ASP A 32 4.81 22.48 47.67
C ASP A 32 5.81 21.31 47.75
N GLY A 33 6.69 21.14 46.75
CA GLY A 33 7.77 20.15 46.75
C GLY A 33 7.33 18.71 46.42
N LYS A 34 6.07 18.49 46.02
CA LYS A 34 5.60 17.18 45.58
C LYS A 34 6.07 16.90 44.16
N LYS A 35 6.44 15.64 43.91
CA LYS A 35 6.75 15.15 42.56
C LYS A 35 5.47 14.64 41.92
N LEU A 36 5.14 15.18 40.76
CA LEU A 36 4.10 14.66 39.88
C LEU A 36 4.78 14.02 38.67
N SER A 37 4.23 12.91 38.19
CA SER A 37 4.74 12.21 37.03
C SER A 37 3.60 11.86 36.08
N GLY A 38 3.87 11.90 34.78
CA GLY A 38 2.87 11.56 33.75
C GLY A 38 3.45 11.52 32.35
N PHE A 39 2.77 10.79 31.46
CA PHE A 39 3.13 10.72 30.04
C PHE A 39 2.65 11.97 29.30
N ASN A 40 3.45 12.44 28.33
CA ASN A 40 3.15 13.61 27.50
C ASN A 40 1.70 13.57 26.98
N GLY A 41 0.91 14.60 27.34
CA GLY A 41 -0.49 14.76 26.96
C GLY A 41 -1.53 14.51 28.06
N TYR A 42 -1.14 13.94 29.21
CA TYR A 42 -2.07 13.58 30.30
C TYR A 42 -1.94 14.43 31.57
N ILE A 43 -1.40 15.66 31.49
CA ILE A 43 -1.48 16.60 32.61
C ILE A 43 -2.85 17.31 32.55
N SER A 44 -3.93 16.57 32.78
CA SER A 44 -5.24 17.14 33.08
C SER A 44 -5.35 17.37 34.60
N SER A 45 -4.43 18.15 35.18
CA SER A 45 -4.64 18.64 36.54
C SER A 45 -5.34 19.99 36.46
N SER A 46 -6.67 19.96 36.53
CA SER A 46 -7.49 21.10 36.92
C SER A 46 -6.99 21.68 38.24
N GLY A 47 -5.98 22.55 38.20
CA GLY A 47 -5.57 23.36 39.35
C GLY A 47 -4.07 23.56 39.58
N VAL A 48 -3.17 22.76 39.01
CA VAL A 48 -1.72 22.88 39.30
C VAL A 48 -0.97 23.43 38.10
N LYS A 49 -0.59 24.71 38.16
CA LYS A 49 0.39 25.29 37.23
C LYS A 49 1.78 24.91 37.72
N PRO A 50 2.57 24.12 36.98
CA PRO A 50 3.91 23.75 37.41
C PRO A 50 4.77 25.01 37.58
N THR A 51 5.59 25.00 38.64
CA THR A 51 6.44 26.13 39.01
C THR A 51 7.71 26.19 38.15
N GLU A 52 8.06 25.05 37.53
CA GLU A 52 9.27 24.82 36.73
C GLU A 52 8.93 24.45 35.29
N VAL A 53 10.00 24.34 34.48
CA VAL A 53 9.94 24.00 33.07
C VAL A 53 9.29 22.63 32.86
N ILE A 54 8.26 22.55 32.02
CA ILE A 54 7.74 21.25 31.57
C ILE A 54 8.66 20.75 30.46
N LEU A 55 9.43 19.70 30.76
CA LEU A 55 10.23 19.00 29.77
C LEU A 55 9.44 17.80 29.27
N SER A 56 9.17 17.78 27.97
CA SER A 56 8.75 16.54 27.32
C SER A 56 9.97 15.80 26.83
N SER A 57 10.02 14.51 27.15
CA SER A 57 11.06 13.61 26.68
C SER A 57 10.48 12.53 25.77
N TRP A 58 11.25 12.22 24.73
CA TRP A 58 10.96 11.13 23.83
C TRP A 58 12.24 10.38 23.53
N ILE A 59 12.13 9.07 23.39
CA ILE A 59 13.25 8.22 23.01
C ILE A 59 12.99 7.57 21.66
N THR A 60 14.05 7.42 20.88
CA THR A 60 14.06 6.55 19.70
C THR A 60 15.38 5.81 19.64
N TYR A 61 15.45 4.80 18.77
CA TYR A 61 16.60 3.92 18.65
C TYR A 61 17.19 4.05 17.24
N CYS A 62 18.51 4.10 17.15
CA CYS A 62 19.18 3.97 15.86
C CYS A 62 19.00 2.54 15.33
N PRO A 63 18.41 2.32 14.15
CA PRO A 63 18.16 0.97 13.63
C PRO A 63 19.45 0.19 13.31
N LYS A 64 20.58 0.88 13.13
CA LYS A 64 21.87 0.27 12.77
C LYS A 64 22.67 -0.22 13.97
N CYS A 65 22.65 0.51 15.09
CA CYS A 65 23.49 0.21 16.25
C CYS A 65 22.73 0.14 17.59
N ASN A 66 21.40 0.26 17.56
CA ASN A 66 20.51 0.27 18.72
C ASN A 66 20.81 1.34 19.77
N TYR A 67 21.64 2.34 19.44
CA TYR A 67 21.89 3.46 20.34
C TYR A 67 20.60 4.22 20.63
N VAL A 68 20.38 4.55 21.91
CA VAL A 68 19.20 5.28 22.38
C VAL A 68 19.44 6.78 22.22
N LEU A 69 18.60 7.43 21.42
CA LEU A 69 18.57 8.89 21.30
C LEU A 69 17.42 9.42 22.14
N LYS A 70 17.74 10.19 23.16
CA LYS A 70 16.78 10.90 24.01
C LYS A 70 16.68 12.35 23.56
N PHE A 71 15.47 12.75 23.18
CA PHE A 71 15.12 14.11 22.84
C PHE A 71 14.38 14.72 24.02
N VAL A 72 14.81 15.91 24.42
CA VAL A 72 14.14 16.68 25.46
C VAL A 72 13.76 18.02 24.85
N LYS A 73 12.47 18.37 24.92
CA LYS A 73 11.99 19.69 24.50
C LYS A 73 11.33 20.36 25.69
N GLU A 74 11.77 21.59 25.94
CA GLU A 74 11.10 22.52 26.83
C GLU A 74 9.75 22.93 26.22
N ILE A 75 8.66 22.57 26.87
CA ILE A 75 7.28 22.86 26.45
C ILE A 75 6.80 24.18 27.06
N VAL A 76 7.18 24.47 28.31
CA VAL A 76 6.79 25.68 29.02
C VAL A 76 7.96 26.13 29.89
N LYS A 77 8.28 27.43 29.88
CA LYS A 77 9.06 28.09 30.91
C LYS A 77 8.22 29.20 31.49
N LYS A 78 8.13 29.27 32.82
CA LYS A 78 7.54 30.43 33.49
C LYS A 78 8.51 31.60 33.32
N GLU A 79 8.36 32.38 32.25
CA GLU A 79 8.88 33.73 32.26
C GLU A 79 8.17 34.49 33.38
N LYS A 80 8.92 35.27 34.17
CA LYS A 80 8.34 36.23 35.12
C LYS A 80 7.59 37.29 34.28
N ILE A 81 6.38 36.98 33.85
CA ILE A 81 5.46 37.98 33.32
C ILE A 81 5.00 38.76 34.56
N GLN A 82 5.63 39.92 34.80
CA GLN A 82 5.01 40.96 35.59
C GLN A 82 3.63 41.23 34.98
N ALA A 83 2.63 41.15 35.85
CA ALA A 83 1.22 41.10 35.51
C ALA A 83 0.80 42.07 34.40
N GLN A 84 0.16 41.56 33.37
CA GLN A 84 -0.97 42.22 32.73
C GLN A 84 -1.93 41.16 32.20
N SER A 85 -3.21 41.44 32.40
CA SER A 85 -4.37 40.59 32.19
C SER A 85 -4.51 40.11 30.74
N ALA A 86 -3.91 38.98 30.39
CA ALA A 86 -4.31 38.23 29.21
C ALA A 86 -5.57 37.42 29.53
N LEU A 87 -6.58 37.52 28.67
CA LEU A 87 -7.83 36.76 28.77
C LEU A 87 -7.54 35.25 28.85
N VAL A 88 -8.19 34.57 29.81
CA VAL A 88 -8.03 33.13 30.10
C VAL A 88 -8.23 32.23 28.86
N LYS A 89 -8.93 32.72 27.83
CA LYS A 89 -9.11 32.03 26.54
C LYS A 89 -7.80 31.86 25.76
N ASP A 90 -6.95 32.89 25.70
CA ASP A 90 -5.67 32.83 24.95
C ASP A 90 -4.70 31.80 25.56
N ILE A 91 -4.78 31.59 26.88
CA ILE A 91 -3.98 30.60 27.58
C ILE A 91 -4.50 29.18 27.27
N LYS A 92 -5.81 28.95 27.23
CA LYS A 92 -6.34 27.61 26.90
C LYS A 92 -6.04 27.17 25.47
N GLU A 93 -6.10 28.08 24.49
CA GLU A 93 -5.76 27.75 23.09
C GLU A 93 -4.26 27.52 22.89
N LYS A 94 -3.41 28.28 23.57
CA LYS A 94 -1.94 28.12 23.52
C LYS A 94 -1.47 26.82 24.19
N TYR A 95 -2.22 26.34 25.20
CA TYR A 95 -1.89 25.12 25.95
C TYR A 95 -2.59 23.84 25.44
N ASN A 96 -3.64 23.93 24.60
CA ASN A 96 -4.27 22.75 24.00
C ASN A 96 -3.63 22.31 22.67
N ASN A 97 -2.66 23.07 22.14
CA ASN A 97 -1.98 22.81 20.88
C ASN A 97 -0.54 22.27 21.06
N TYR A 98 -0.26 21.49 22.11
CA TYR A 98 1.09 20.96 22.40
C TYR A 98 1.55 19.79 21.52
N TYR A 99 1.00 19.62 20.33
CA TYR A 99 1.61 18.80 19.28
C TYR A 99 2.37 19.69 18.29
N PHE A 100 3.35 20.45 18.80
CA PHE A 100 4.29 21.15 17.94
C PHE A 100 5.22 20.11 17.30
N GLY A 101 4.91 19.75 16.05
CA GLY A 101 5.59 18.74 15.27
C GLY A 101 7.10 18.77 15.44
N PHE A 102 7.66 17.60 15.74
CA PHE A 102 9.10 17.41 15.79
C PHE A 102 9.75 17.91 14.49
N PRO A 103 10.95 18.53 14.55
CA PRO A 103 11.69 18.93 13.35
C PRO A 103 12.10 17.72 12.50
N PHE A 104 12.00 16.51 13.06
CA PHE A 104 12.37 15.27 12.38
C PHE A 104 11.18 14.61 11.67
N GLU A 105 11.49 13.96 10.56
CA GLU A 105 10.55 13.20 9.76
C GLU A 105 10.00 12.00 10.56
N ASP A 106 8.72 11.68 10.37
CA ASP A 106 8.03 10.57 11.02
C ASP A 106 7.93 9.39 10.04
N TYR A 107 8.31 8.19 10.48
CA TYR A 107 8.32 7.03 9.58
C TYR A 107 6.95 6.69 9.02
N SER A 108 5.88 6.80 9.82
CA SER A 108 4.52 6.51 9.37
C SER A 108 4.08 7.51 8.29
N GLN A 109 4.40 8.80 8.48
CA GLN A 109 4.14 9.83 7.46
C GLN A 109 4.96 9.60 6.18
N TYR A 110 6.23 9.22 6.33
CA TYR A 110 7.11 8.94 5.19
C TYR A 110 6.65 7.70 4.41
N LEU A 111 6.29 6.62 5.11
CA LEU A 111 5.70 5.42 4.52
C LEU A 111 4.40 5.76 3.80
N GLN A 112 3.48 6.50 4.43
CA GLN A 112 2.23 6.91 3.78
C GLN A 112 2.46 7.70 2.49
N LYS A 113 3.45 8.60 2.48
CA LYS A 113 3.81 9.35 1.28
C LYS A 113 4.36 8.43 0.19
N ALA A 114 5.35 7.60 0.51
CA ALA A 114 5.94 6.65 -0.43
C ALA A 114 4.87 5.70 -1.02
N THR A 115 4.04 5.15 -0.14
CA THR A 115 2.90 4.30 -0.48
C THR A 115 1.93 5.00 -1.43
N ARG A 116 1.56 6.27 -1.16
CA ARG A 116 0.66 7.04 -2.04
C ARG A 116 1.24 7.23 -3.44
N GLU A 117 2.52 7.58 -3.53
CA GLU A 117 3.21 7.77 -4.82
C GLU A 117 3.29 6.47 -5.63
N VAL A 118 3.59 5.34 -4.97
CA VAL A 118 3.60 4.03 -5.63
C VAL A 118 2.19 3.63 -6.07
N LYS A 119 1.19 3.78 -5.21
CA LYS A 119 -0.22 3.49 -5.55
C LYS A 119 -0.69 4.29 -6.76
N ALA A 120 -0.41 5.60 -6.80
CA ALA A 120 -0.76 6.44 -7.95
C ALA A 120 -0.08 5.99 -9.25
N THR A 121 1.17 5.52 -9.17
CA THR A 121 1.89 5.01 -10.34
C THR A 121 1.28 3.70 -10.84
N ILE A 122 0.95 2.79 -9.92
CA ILE A 122 0.28 1.52 -10.22
C ILE A 122 -1.10 1.80 -10.85
N GLU A 123 -1.92 2.65 -10.22
CA GLU A 123 -3.25 3.02 -10.68
C GLU A 123 -3.21 3.60 -12.10
N SER A 124 -2.29 4.54 -12.36
CA SER A 124 -2.09 5.09 -13.70
C SER A 124 -1.71 4.02 -14.73
N SER A 125 -0.89 3.03 -14.35
CA SER A 125 -0.51 1.93 -15.23
C SER A 125 -1.67 0.96 -15.48
N LEU A 126 -2.49 0.67 -14.47
CA LEU A 126 -3.65 -0.21 -14.59
C LEU A 126 -4.75 0.43 -15.44
N ASN A 127 -4.97 1.75 -15.29
CA ASN A 127 -5.93 2.49 -16.12
C ASN A 127 -5.55 2.46 -17.61
N LYS A 128 -4.25 2.41 -17.94
CA LYS A 128 -3.77 2.27 -19.33
C LYS A 128 -4.00 0.88 -19.92
N LEU A 129 -4.05 -0.16 -19.09
CA LEU A 129 -4.26 -1.55 -19.53
C LEU A 129 -5.68 -1.78 -20.08
N ASN A 130 -6.64 -0.93 -19.71
CA ASN A 130 -8.04 -0.98 -20.14
C ASN A 130 -8.65 -2.38 -20.05
N LEU A 131 -8.76 -2.91 -18.83
CA LEU A 131 -9.39 -4.21 -18.57
C LEU A 131 -10.92 -4.14 -18.48
N SER A 132 -11.54 -3.01 -18.84
CA SER A 132 -12.99 -2.79 -18.73
C SER A 132 -13.82 -3.88 -19.43
N ALA A 133 -13.32 -4.41 -20.56
CA ALA A 133 -13.96 -5.51 -21.26
C ALA A 133 -14.00 -6.82 -20.44
N PHE A 134 -13.08 -7.02 -19.49
CA PHE A 134 -12.97 -8.23 -18.67
C PHE A 134 -13.52 -8.04 -17.25
N GLU A 135 -13.92 -6.82 -16.88
CA GLU A 135 -14.60 -6.53 -15.61
C GLU A 135 -15.91 -7.33 -15.51
N ASN A 136 -16.21 -7.81 -14.30
CA ASN A 136 -17.46 -8.50 -13.98
C ASN A 136 -17.72 -9.78 -14.79
N MET A 137 -16.72 -10.33 -15.49
CA MET A 137 -16.85 -11.61 -16.19
C MET A 137 -17.38 -12.71 -15.27
N HIS A 138 -16.94 -12.72 -14.03
CA HIS A 138 -17.34 -13.72 -13.05
C HIS A 138 -18.82 -13.60 -12.59
N GLU A 139 -19.52 -12.49 -12.88
CA GLU A 139 -20.98 -12.39 -12.64
C GLU A 139 -21.78 -13.33 -13.57
N ILE A 140 -21.18 -13.75 -14.69
CA ILE A 140 -21.78 -14.68 -15.64
C ILE A 140 -21.71 -16.09 -15.06
N LYS A 141 -22.79 -16.51 -14.39
CA LYS A 141 -22.89 -17.84 -13.76
C LYS A 141 -22.87 -19.00 -14.76
N ASP A 142 -23.36 -18.77 -15.98
CA ASP A 142 -23.38 -19.76 -17.04
C ASP A 142 -22.01 -19.85 -17.71
N THR A 143 -21.33 -20.99 -17.53
CA THR A 143 -19.95 -21.17 -17.97
C THR A 143 -19.79 -21.15 -19.49
N PHE A 144 -20.82 -21.55 -20.24
CA PHE A 144 -20.80 -21.44 -21.71
C PHE A 144 -20.88 -19.97 -22.13
N LYS A 145 -21.80 -19.21 -21.55
CA LYS A 145 -21.89 -17.76 -21.83
C LYS A 145 -20.62 -17.02 -21.42
N LEU A 146 -20.01 -17.42 -20.30
CA LEU A 146 -18.72 -16.89 -19.85
C LEU A 146 -17.62 -17.18 -20.88
N LEU A 147 -17.50 -18.43 -21.33
CA LEU A 147 -16.53 -18.85 -22.33
C LEU A 147 -16.68 -18.02 -23.62
N VAL A 148 -17.88 -17.95 -24.18
CA VAL A 148 -18.13 -17.21 -25.43
C VAL A 148 -17.81 -15.73 -25.28
N ARG A 149 -18.28 -15.08 -24.21
CA ARG A 149 -18.04 -13.66 -23.97
C ARG A 149 -16.56 -13.37 -23.69
N PHE A 150 -15.87 -14.24 -22.97
CA PHE A 150 -14.44 -14.13 -22.72
C PHE A 150 -13.64 -14.14 -24.03
N TYR A 151 -13.91 -15.10 -24.93
CA TYR A 151 -13.19 -15.18 -26.20
C TYR A 151 -13.51 -14.02 -27.15
N ALA A 152 -14.75 -13.54 -27.18
CA ALA A 152 -15.09 -12.32 -27.94
C ALA A 152 -14.29 -11.10 -27.45
N ASN A 153 -14.13 -10.97 -26.13
CA ASN A 153 -13.36 -9.87 -25.55
C ASN A 153 -11.84 -10.06 -25.72
N LEU A 154 -11.36 -11.30 -25.66
CA LEU A 154 -9.97 -11.65 -25.93
C LEU A 154 -9.59 -11.34 -27.38
N GLU A 155 -10.46 -11.63 -28.33
CA GLU A 155 -10.25 -11.32 -29.75
C GLU A 155 -10.16 -9.81 -29.97
N ASN A 156 -11.12 -9.04 -29.44
CA ASN A 156 -11.09 -7.57 -29.49
C ASN A 156 -9.82 -7.01 -28.84
N TYR A 157 -9.42 -7.56 -27.70
CA TYR A 157 -8.18 -7.18 -27.04
C TYR A 157 -6.97 -7.45 -27.94
N CYS A 158 -6.83 -8.66 -28.49
CA CYS A 158 -5.71 -9.00 -29.38
C CYS A 158 -5.67 -8.09 -30.62
N ASN A 159 -6.83 -7.82 -31.23
CA ASN A 159 -6.94 -6.93 -32.38
C ASN A 159 -6.50 -5.50 -32.05
N SER A 160 -6.68 -5.05 -30.80
CA SER A 160 -6.20 -3.73 -30.35
C SER A 160 -4.69 -3.69 -30.10
N GLN A 161 -4.05 -4.83 -29.78
CA GLN A 161 -2.64 -4.90 -29.42
C GLN A 161 -1.71 -5.12 -30.63
N PHE A 162 -2.21 -5.77 -31.69
CA PHE A 162 -1.41 -6.13 -32.85
C PHE A 162 -1.95 -5.40 -34.09
N SER A 163 -1.13 -4.58 -34.75
CA SER A 163 -1.49 -3.92 -36.01
C SER A 163 -1.64 -4.97 -37.11
N THR A 164 -2.83 -5.02 -37.71
CA THR A 164 -3.23 -5.95 -38.77
C THR A 164 -2.46 -5.71 -40.08
N GLU A 165 -1.39 -6.47 -40.31
CA GLU A 165 -0.92 -6.76 -41.68
C GLU A 165 -1.16 -8.23 -42.08
N GLU A 166 -1.43 -9.10 -41.11
CA GLU A 166 -1.84 -10.49 -41.36
C GLU A 166 -3.08 -10.80 -40.53
N ASP A 167 -4.12 -11.32 -41.18
CA ASP A 167 -5.39 -11.73 -40.57
C ASP A 167 -5.19 -13.03 -39.78
N LYS A 168 -4.36 -12.97 -38.73
CA LYS A 168 -4.01 -14.12 -37.90
C LYS A 168 -5.24 -14.61 -37.15
N ASN A 169 -5.40 -15.93 -37.11
CA ASN A 169 -6.44 -16.55 -36.29
C ASN A 169 -6.18 -16.26 -34.79
N LEU A 170 -7.22 -16.39 -33.96
CA LEU A 170 -7.15 -16.06 -32.55
C LEU A 170 -6.08 -16.88 -31.79
N GLY A 171 -5.88 -18.15 -32.18
CA GLY A 171 -4.84 -19.01 -31.58
C GLY A 171 -3.42 -18.47 -31.78
N GLU A 172 -3.10 -17.99 -32.98
CA GLU A 172 -1.83 -17.33 -33.27
C GLU A 172 -1.69 -16.01 -32.53
N LYS A 173 -2.77 -15.22 -32.44
CA LYS A 173 -2.80 -13.98 -31.66
C LYS A 173 -2.52 -14.24 -30.18
N ILE A 174 -3.07 -15.33 -29.61
CA ILE A 174 -2.80 -15.76 -28.23
C ILE A 174 -1.31 -16.04 -28.01
N LYS A 175 -0.62 -16.70 -28.96
CA LYS A 175 0.83 -16.96 -28.85
C LYS A 175 1.67 -15.69 -28.83
N LEU A 176 1.24 -14.66 -29.56
CA LEU A 176 1.90 -13.35 -29.58
C LEU A 176 1.75 -12.58 -28.26
N LEU A 177 0.83 -13.00 -27.38
CA LEU A 177 0.62 -12.38 -26.07
C LEU A 177 1.74 -12.73 -25.08
N GLU A 178 2.62 -13.69 -25.39
CA GLU A 178 3.74 -14.17 -24.57
C GLU A 178 3.29 -14.53 -23.14
N LEU A 179 2.23 -15.33 -23.03
CA LEU A 179 1.69 -15.78 -21.75
C LEU A 179 2.59 -16.88 -21.13
N SER A 180 2.36 -17.23 -19.87
CA SER A 180 2.96 -18.46 -19.32
C SER A 180 2.47 -19.68 -20.11
N ALA A 181 3.35 -20.66 -20.36
CA ALA A 181 3.04 -21.86 -21.13
C ALA A 181 1.71 -22.53 -20.73
N ASP A 182 1.51 -22.79 -19.43
CA ASP A 182 0.27 -23.39 -18.91
C ASP A 182 -1.00 -22.59 -19.27
N LEU A 183 -0.92 -21.26 -19.24
CA LEU A 183 -2.07 -20.39 -19.54
C LEU A 183 -2.31 -20.30 -21.04
N GLU A 184 -1.24 -20.25 -21.83
CA GLU A 184 -1.32 -20.28 -23.29
C GLU A 184 -1.99 -21.57 -23.78
N GLU A 185 -1.56 -22.72 -23.26
CA GLU A 185 -2.13 -24.03 -23.58
C GLU A 185 -3.63 -24.08 -23.27
N ILE A 186 -4.01 -23.69 -22.05
CA ILE A 186 -5.42 -23.65 -21.63
C ILE A 186 -6.25 -22.73 -22.55
N LEU A 187 -5.71 -21.59 -22.97
CA LEU A 187 -6.42 -20.65 -23.86
C LEU A 187 -6.55 -21.18 -25.29
N ILE A 188 -5.56 -21.91 -25.78
CA ILE A 188 -5.67 -22.53 -27.12
C ILE A 188 -6.72 -23.64 -27.08
N GLU A 189 -6.65 -24.54 -26.09
CA GLU A 189 -7.61 -25.64 -25.92
C GLU A 189 -9.05 -25.14 -25.77
N LEU A 190 -9.28 -24.14 -24.92
CA LEU A 190 -10.61 -23.60 -24.69
C LEU A 190 -11.15 -22.84 -25.92
N ASN A 191 -10.30 -22.29 -26.79
CA ASN A 191 -10.76 -21.70 -28.05
C ASN A 191 -11.32 -22.77 -28.99
N GLU A 192 -10.66 -23.93 -29.08
CA GLU A 192 -11.17 -25.07 -29.86
C GLU A 192 -12.46 -25.64 -29.27
N ILE A 193 -12.54 -25.75 -27.94
CA ILE A 193 -13.75 -26.19 -27.23
C ILE A 193 -14.90 -25.21 -27.51
N LYS A 194 -14.65 -23.90 -27.42
CA LYS A 194 -15.64 -22.86 -27.74
C LYS A 194 -16.19 -23.04 -29.17
N ASP A 195 -15.33 -23.28 -30.16
CA ASP A 195 -15.76 -23.50 -31.54
C ASP A 195 -16.62 -24.77 -31.67
N LYS A 196 -16.25 -25.86 -30.99
CA LYS A 196 -17.05 -27.10 -30.93
C LYS A 196 -18.40 -26.87 -30.26
N THR A 197 -18.46 -26.20 -29.11
CA THR A 197 -19.73 -25.96 -28.39
C THR A 197 -20.70 -25.08 -29.18
N ILE A 198 -20.21 -24.15 -30.02
CA ILE A 198 -21.07 -23.29 -30.85
C ILE A 198 -21.62 -24.05 -32.06
N HIS A 199 -20.83 -24.92 -32.69
CA HIS A 199 -21.15 -25.53 -33.98
C HIS A 199 -21.51 -27.02 -33.91
N SER A 200 -21.52 -27.63 -32.72
CA SER A 200 -21.84 -29.04 -32.50
C SER A 200 -22.56 -29.26 -31.16
N ASP A 201 -23.08 -30.46 -30.95
CA ASP A 201 -23.77 -30.87 -29.70
C ASP A 201 -22.82 -31.12 -28.51
N TYR A 202 -21.68 -30.45 -28.47
CA TYR A 202 -20.68 -30.63 -27.41
C TYR A 202 -21.09 -29.90 -26.13
N GLU A 203 -21.31 -30.64 -25.03
CA GLU A 203 -21.58 -30.07 -23.71
C GLU A 203 -20.30 -29.94 -22.88
N LEU A 204 -20.11 -28.79 -22.21
CA LEU A 204 -18.93 -28.54 -21.36
C LEU A 204 -18.87 -29.52 -20.18
N SER A 205 -17.77 -30.26 -20.09
CA SER A 205 -17.47 -31.11 -18.94
C SER A 205 -17.14 -30.29 -17.69
N ASN A 206 -17.12 -30.94 -16.52
CA ASN A 206 -16.71 -30.27 -15.28
C ASN A 206 -15.25 -29.79 -15.33
N SER A 207 -14.39 -30.50 -16.07
CA SER A 207 -13.00 -30.09 -16.28
C SER A 207 -12.92 -28.81 -17.11
N ASP A 208 -13.70 -28.73 -18.19
CA ASP A 208 -13.74 -27.53 -19.04
C ASP A 208 -14.25 -26.33 -18.26
N LYS A 209 -15.29 -26.53 -17.43
CA LYS A 209 -15.84 -25.47 -16.59
C LYS A 209 -14.81 -24.93 -15.58
N ALA A 210 -13.97 -25.79 -15.01
CA ALA A 210 -12.89 -25.37 -14.13
C ALA A 210 -11.79 -24.61 -14.91
N ASN A 211 -11.44 -25.11 -16.09
CA ASN A 211 -10.46 -24.48 -16.98
C ASN A 211 -10.91 -23.09 -17.47
N VAL A 212 -12.21 -22.90 -17.77
CA VAL A 212 -12.76 -21.58 -18.15
C VAL A 212 -12.51 -20.55 -17.05
N ASN A 213 -12.87 -20.87 -15.80
CA ASN A 213 -12.65 -19.95 -14.68
C ASN A 213 -11.16 -19.65 -14.47
N ARG A 214 -10.31 -20.68 -14.55
CA ARG A 214 -8.85 -20.54 -14.44
C ARG A 214 -8.29 -19.67 -15.57
N ALA A 215 -8.77 -19.80 -16.80
CA ALA A 215 -8.32 -19.03 -17.94
C ALA A 215 -8.69 -17.56 -17.81
N VAL A 216 -9.94 -17.26 -17.42
CA VAL A 216 -10.43 -15.89 -17.22
C VAL A 216 -9.62 -15.17 -16.14
N THR A 217 -9.48 -15.76 -14.96
CA THR A 217 -8.71 -15.17 -13.86
C THR A 217 -7.22 -15.11 -14.21
N GLY A 218 -6.66 -16.19 -14.73
CA GLY A 218 -5.24 -16.28 -15.09
C GLY A 218 -4.82 -15.25 -16.14
N PHE A 219 -5.65 -15.04 -17.17
CA PHE A 219 -5.41 -14.04 -18.20
C PHE A 219 -5.34 -12.62 -17.61
N MET A 220 -6.34 -12.22 -16.83
CA MET A 220 -6.36 -10.90 -16.20
C MET A 220 -5.15 -10.70 -15.27
N LEU A 221 -4.84 -11.70 -14.44
CA LEU A 221 -3.70 -11.63 -13.52
C LEU A 221 -2.36 -11.54 -14.25
N ASP A 222 -2.16 -12.28 -15.34
CA ASP A 222 -0.95 -12.19 -16.16
C ASP A 222 -0.76 -10.79 -16.74
N ARG A 223 -1.82 -10.23 -17.33
CA ARG A 223 -1.83 -8.85 -17.87
C ARG A 223 -1.43 -7.85 -16.78
N ILE A 224 -2.03 -7.96 -15.60
CA ILE A 224 -1.74 -7.08 -14.47
C ILE A 224 -0.29 -7.24 -14.01
N LYS A 225 0.22 -8.47 -13.92
CA LYS A 225 1.61 -8.76 -13.53
C LYS A 225 2.61 -8.08 -14.45
N LYS A 226 2.42 -8.17 -15.77
CA LYS A 226 3.32 -7.54 -16.75
C LYS A 226 3.44 -6.03 -16.54
N HIS A 227 2.34 -5.37 -16.15
CA HIS A 227 2.30 -3.93 -15.92
C HIS A 227 2.79 -3.52 -14.52
N VAL A 228 2.44 -4.28 -13.48
CA VAL A 228 2.73 -3.91 -12.09
C VAL A 228 4.14 -4.31 -11.66
N LYS A 229 4.60 -5.51 -12.04
CA LYS A 229 5.88 -6.07 -11.57
C LYS A 229 7.09 -5.13 -11.81
N PRO A 230 7.23 -4.46 -12.97
CA PRO A 230 8.34 -3.52 -13.19
C PRO A 230 8.32 -2.28 -12.28
N LEU A 231 7.15 -1.91 -11.76
CA LEU A 231 6.93 -0.72 -10.92
C LEU A 231 7.25 -0.98 -9.45
N ILE A 232 7.17 -2.23 -9.02
CA ILE A 232 7.36 -2.67 -7.63
C ILE A 232 8.69 -3.40 -7.42
N ASP A 233 9.65 -3.19 -8.32
CA ASP A 233 10.99 -3.75 -8.17
C ASP A 233 11.65 -3.26 -6.87
N SER A 234 11.96 -4.19 -5.97
CA SER A 234 12.48 -3.89 -4.64
C SER A 234 13.76 -3.07 -4.65
N LYS A 235 14.65 -3.27 -5.64
CA LYS A 235 15.89 -2.49 -5.77
C LYS A 235 15.60 -1.05 -6.16
N LYS A 236 14.75 -0.84 -7.17
CA LYS A 236 14.32 0.51 -7.60
C LYS A 236 13.57 1.24 -6.49
N LEU A 237 12.65 0.55 -5.81
CA LEU A 237 11.90 1.12 -4.69
C LEU A 237 12.81 1.49 -3.52
N LYS A 238 13.75 0.61 -3.14
CA LYS A 238 14.73 0.88 -2.08
C LYS A 238 15.64 2.05 -2.43
N ASN A 239 16.04 2.19 -3.70
CA ASN A 239 16.84 3.34 -4.13
C ASN A 239 16.05 4.65 -4.09
N LYS A 240 14.77 4.63 -4.50
CA LYS A 240 13.90 5.82 -4.50
C LYS A 240 13.48 6.22 -3.07
N TYR A 241 13.19 5.25 -2.22
CA TYR A 241 12.70 5.44 -0.86
C TYR A 241 13.67 4.83 0.16
N SER A 242 14.90 5.35 0.20
CA SER A 242 16.04 4.78 0.93
C SER A 242 15.87 4.62 2.44
N TYR A 243 14.83 5.22 3.02
CA TYR A 243 14.54 5.14 4.45
C TYR A 243 13.28 4.34 4.78
N VAL A 244 12.57 3.82 3.76
CA VAL A 244 11.45 2.89 3.94
C VAL A 244 12.01 1.47 4.09
N ASP A 245 11.47 0.70 5.03
CA ASP A 245 11.66 -0.75 5.03
C ASP A 245 10.79 -1.35 3.93
N ILE A 246 11.44 -2.01 2.98
CA ILE A 246 10.78 -2.54 1.79
C ILE A 246 9.66 -3.53 2.15
N ARG A 247 9.74 -4.21 3.30
CA ARG A 247 8.70 -5.15 3.75
C ARG A 247 7.40 -4.44 4.09
N ASP A 248 7.48 -3.25 4.70
CA ASP A 248 6.29 -2.46 5.02
C ASP A 248 5.66 -1.89 3.74
N LEU A 249 6.49 -1.40 2.82
CA LEU A 249 6.01 -0.90 1.53
C LEU A 249 5.35 -2.01 0.70
N ASN A 250 5.97 -3.20 0.65
CA ASN A 250 5.40 -4.35 -0.03
C ASN A 250 4.07 -4.77 0.61
N SER A 251 3.96 -4.72 1.95
CA SER A 251 2.71 -5.01 2.65
C SER A 251 1.61 -4.01 2.27
N GLU A 252 1.92 -2.72 2.23
CA GLU A 252 1.00 -1.65 1.81
C GLU A 252 0.57 -1.76 0.34
N ILE A 253 1.49 -2.14 -0.55
CA ILE A 253 1.20 -2.41 -1.97
C ILE A 253 0.28 -3.64 -2.08
N LYS A 254 0.57 -4.71 -1.35
CA LYS A 254 -0.22 -5.94 -1.33
C LYS A 254 -1.65 -5.68 -0.89
N LEU A 255 -1.84 -4.91 0.18
CA LEU A 255 -3.17 -4.53 0.68
C LEU A 255 -3.96 -3.75 -0.37
N TYR A 256 -3.31 -2.82 -1.07
CA TYR A 256 -3.95 -2.06 -2.13
C TYR A 256 -4.34 -2.92 -3.34
N LEU A 257 -3.41 -3.73 -3.84
CA LEU A 257 -3.70 -4.63 -4.97
C LEU A 257 -4.78 -5.65 -4.62
N ASN A 258 -4.79 -6.15 -3.38
CA ASN A 258 -5.87 -7.02 -2.89
C ASN A 258 -7.23 -6.30 -2.95
N GLY A 259 -7.32 -5.06 -2.44
CA GLY A 259 -8.55 -4.27 -2.54
C GLY A 259 -8.98 -4.01 -3.98
N TYR A 260 -8.02 -3.71 -4.87
CA TYR A 260 -8.28 -3.55 -6.30
C TYR A 260 -8.83 -4.84 -6.92
N PHE A 261 -8.21 -5.99 -6.64
CA PHE A 261 -8.68 -7.28 -7.15
C PHE A 261 -10.05 -7.68 -6.61
N SER A 262 -10.32 -7.46 -5.33
CA SER A 262 -11.65 -7.70 -4.75
C SER A 262 -12.73 -6.88 -5.45
N SER A 263 -12.41 -5.67 -5.95
CA SER A 263 -13.38 -4.86 -6.69
C SER A 263 -13.65 -5.35 -8.12
N ILE A 264 -12.71 -6.07 -8.75
CA ILE A 264 -12.80 -6.50 -10.17
C ILE A 264 -13.22 -7.96 -10.31
N PHE A 265 -12.66 -8.84 -9.47
CA PHE A 265 -12.83 -10.29 -9.58
C PHE A 265 -13.98 -10.86 -8.75
N ASN A 266 -14.71 -9.99 -8.05
CA ASN A 266 -15.66 -10.23 -6.96
C ASN A 266 -16.51 -11.52 -7.04
N ASN A 267 -15.94 -12.71 -6.84
CA ASN A 267 -16.65 -14.00 -6.96
C ASN A 267 -15.86 -15.20 -6.38
N GLY A 268 -16.33 -15.74 -5.26
CA GLY A 268 -16.09 -17.13 -4.80
C GLY A 268 -14.69 -17.48 -4.25
N ARG A 269 -14.64 -18.48 -3.35
CA ARG A 269 -13.41 -18.89 -2.62
C ARG A 269 -12.22 -19.29 -3.50
N ALA A 270 -12.45 -19.88 -4.66
CA ALA A 270 -11.37 -20.36 -5.55
C ALA A 270 -10.60 -19.19 -6.19
N THR A 271 -11.29 -18.11 -6.53
CA THR A 271 -10.69 -16.89 -7.08
C THR A 271 -9.87 -16.17 -6.01
N ASP A 272 -10.34 -16.15 -4.76
CA ASP A 272 -9.61 -15.58 -3.63
C ASP A 272 -8.26 -16.28 -3.40
N GLU A 273 -8.22 -17.59 -3.53
CA GLU A 273 -6.98 -18.38 -3.38
C GLU A 273 -5.99 -18.09 -4.51
N GLN A 274 -6.45 -18.02 -5.76
CA GLN A 274 -5.61 -17.65 -6.90
C GLN A 274 -5.06 -16.22 -6.79
N VAL A 275 -5.89 -15.26 -6.37
CA VAL A 275 -5.47 -13.87 -6.13
C VAL A 275 -4.45 -13.80 -5.00
N LYS A 276 -4.65 -14.55 -3.92
CA LYS A 276 -3.71 -14.59 -2.80
C LYS A 276 -2.35 -15.14 -3.22
N ILE A 277 -2.33 -16.30 -3.90
CA ILE A 277 -1.11 -16.90 -4.45
C ILE A 277 -0.41 -15.93 -5.40
N PHE A 278 -1.16 -15.27 -6.27
CA PHE A 278 -0.65 -14.27 -7.19
C PHE A 278 0.03 -13.10 -6.47
N LEU A 279 -0.64 -12.52 -5.46
CA LEU A 279 -0.10 -11.41 -4.68
C LEU A 279 1.18 -11.78 -3.94
N ASP A 280 1.26 -13.01 -3.42
CA ASP A 280 2.48 -13.55 -2.81
C ASP A 280 3.61 -13.64 -3.84
N GLN A 281 3.34 -14.21 -5.02
CA GLN A 281 4.35 -14.32 -6.08
C GLN A 281 4.78 -12.98 -6.70
N LEU A 282 3.90 -11.98 -6.68
CA LEU A 282 4.13 -10.69 -7.29
C LEU A 282 5.20 -9.88 -6.53
N LEU A 283 5.26 -10.05 -5.20
CA LEU A 283 6.10 -9.26 -4.29
C LEU A 283 7.27 -10.05 -3.67
N VAL A 284 7.41 -11.34 -3.98
CA VAL A 284 8.61 -12.13 -3.66
C VAL A 284 9.70 -11.77 -4.66
N ASN A 285 10.52 -10.77 -4.30
CA ASN A 285 11.92 -10.55 -4.69
C ASN A 285 12.48 -9.31 -3.99
#